data_AF-A0A7T0KDP3-F1
#
_entry.id   AF-A0A7T0KDP3-F1
#
_cell.length_a   1.000
_cell.length_b   1.000
_cell.length_c   1.000
_cell.angle_alpha   90.00
_cell.angle_beta   90.00
_cell.angle_gamma   90.00
#
_symmetry.space_group_name_H-M   'P 1'
#
loop_
_entity.id
_entity.type
_entity.pdbx_description
1 polymer ?
#
loop_
_entity_poly.entity_id
_entity_poly.type
_entity_poly.pdbx_seq_one_letter_code
_entity_poly.pdbx_strand_id
1 'polypeptide(L)' 'MSVHLRPEDEVDYTERPTRAQVLAAQHIIRRYEEGIGKLPITPRIRYIANYKHTR' A
#
# COMPACT_ATOMS: atom_id res chain seq x y z
N MET A 1 4.62 -23.04 16.28
CA MET A 1 5.09 -22.60 14.95
C MET A 1 5.37 -21.11 15.05
N SER A 2 6.63 -20.72 15.19
CA SER A 2 7.01 -19.31 15.35
C SER A 2 7.35 -18.76 13.97
N VAL A 3 6.47 -17.92 13.42
CA VAL A 3 6.72 -17.23 12.14
C VAL A 3 7.81 -16.20 12.40
N HIS A 4 9.04 -16.50 11.98
CA HIS A 4 10.11 -15.50 11.88
C HIS A 4 9.72 -14.53 10.76
N LEU A 5 9.07 -13.42 11.15
CA LEU A 5 8.95 -12.25 10.29
C LEU A 5 10.37 -11.69 10.10
N ARG A 6 10.82 -11.59 8.85
CA ARG A 6 12.15 -11.07 8.55
C ARG A 6 12.12 -9.56 8.79
N PRO A 7 13.21 -8.93 9.25
CA PRO A 7 13.24 -7.49 9.50
C PRO A 7 12.93 -6.65 8.25
N GLU A 8 13.14 -7.17 7.04
CA GLU A 8 12.67 -6.53 5.79
C GLU A 8 11.13 -6.45 5.63
N ASP A 9 10.38 -7.21 6.43
CA ASP A 9 8.92 -7.15 6.50
C ASP A 9 8.43 -6.06 7.48
N GLU A 10 9.32 -5.39 8.23
CA GLU A 10 9.00 -4.12 8.91
C GLU A 10 8.82 -3.04 7.86
N VAL A 11 7.56 -2.83 7.50
CA VAL A 11 7.15 -1.70 6.69
C VAL A 11 7.45 -0.43 7.47
N ASP A 12 8.56 0.22 7.14
CA ASP A 12 8.85 1.55 7.66
C ASP A 12 7.83 2.55 7.07
N TYR A 13 6.86 2.95 7.91
CA TYR A 13 5.82 3.93 7.56
C TYR A 13 6.29 5.38 7.74
N THR A 14 7.56 5.61 8.12
CA THR A 14 8.08 6.95 8.39
C THR A 14 8.31 7.76 7.12
N GLU A 15 8.59 7.09 5.99
CA GLU A 15 8.76 7.78 4.71
C GLU A 15 7.41 8.18 4.09
N ARG A 16 7.30 9.46 3.77
CA ARG A 16 6.13 10.01 3.09
C ARG A 16 6.02 9.39 1.69
N PRO A 17 4.90 8.72 1.35
CA PRO A 17 4.72 8.15 0.02
C PRO A 17 4.84 9.21 -1.07
N THR A 18 5.55 8.92 -2.15
CA THR A 18 5.63 9.83 -3.29
C THR A 18 4.28 9.90 -4.02
N ARG A 19 4.04 11.00 -4.77
CA ARG A 19 2.82 11.14 -5.59
C ARG A 19 2.61 9.95 -6.54
N ALA A 20 3.69 9.41 -7.11
CA ALA A 20 3.62 8.24 -7.99
C ALA A 20 3.15 6.98 -7.23
N GLN A 21 3.64 6.76 -6.02
CA GLN A 21 3.19 5.65 -5.16
C GLN A 21 1.73 5.80 -4.75
N VAL A 22 1.27 7.02 -4.44
CA VAL A 22 -0.15 7.30 -4.16
C VAL A 22 -1.03 6.94 -5.35
N LEU A 23 -0.68 7.39 -6.56
CA LEU A 23 -1.43 7.08 -7.78
C LEU A 23 -1.43 5.58 -8.09
N ALA A 24 -0.29 4.90 -7.91
CA ALA A 24 -0.19 3.46 -8.10
C ALA A 24 -1.08 2.70 -7.11
N ALA A 25 -1.08 3.09 -5.83
CA ALA A 25 -1.93 2.47 -4.81
C ALA A 25 -3.42 2.68 -5.10
N GLN A 26 -3.83 3.87 -5.54
CA GLN A 26 -5.21 4.15 -5.96
C GLN A 26 -5.63 3.28 -7.14
N HIS A 27 -4.74 3.12 -8.13
CA HIS A 27 -5.01 2.27 -9.30
C HIS A 27 -5.10 0.78 -8.94
N ILE A 28 -4.29 0.30 -7.99
CA ILE A 28 -4.37 -1.07 -7.47
C ILE A 28 -5.72 -1.31 -6.78
N ILE A 29 -6.17 -0.39 -5.92
CA ILE A 29 -7.50 -0.48 -5.27
C ILE A 29 -8.62 -0.51 -6.31
N ARG A 30 -8.58 0.41 -7.28
CA ARG A 30 -9.59 0.47 -8.34
C ARG A 30 -9.68 -0.85 -9.11
N ARG A 31 -8.54 -1.41 -9.56
CA ARG A 31 -8.55 -2.69 -10.29
C ARG A 31 -9.06 -3.85 -9.45
N TYR A 32 -8.77 -3.84 -8.15
CA TYR A 32 -9.28 -4.84 -7.22
C TYR A 32 -10.81 -4.75 -7.08
N GLU A 33 -11.36 -3.54 -6.96
CA GLU A 33 -12.81 -3.29 -6.91
C GLU A 33 -13.51 -3.66 -8.22
N GLU A 34 -12.86 -3.46 -9.37
CA GLU A 34 -13.32 -3.88 -10.69
C GLU A 34 -13.24 -5.41 -10.90
N GLY A 35 -12.69 -6.17 -9.94
CA GLY A 35 -12.52 -7.63 -10.03
C GLY A 35 -11.41 -8.10 -10.99
N ILE A 36 -10.63 -7.17 -11.54
CA ILE A 36 -9.53 -7.44 -12.47
C ILE A 36 -8.20 -7.64 -11.70
N GLY A 37 -8.09 -7.04 -10.52
CA GLY A 37 -6.89 -7.04 -9.68
C GLY A 37 -6.70 -8.35 -8.92
N LYS A 38 -5.59 -9.06 -9.20
CA LYS A 38 -5.21 -10.30 -8.50
C LYS A 38 -4.51 -10.07 -7.15
N LEU A 39 -4.13 -8.83 -6.85
CA LEU A 39 -3.38 -8.49 -5.64
C LEU A 39 -4.34 -8.17 -4.49
N PRO A 40 -4.18 -8.80 -3.31
CA PRO A 40 -4.96 -8.44 -2.13
C PRO A 40 -4.59 -7.04 -1.66
N ILE A 41 -5.60 -6.26 -1.29
CA ILE A 41 -5.41 -4.90 -0.76
C ILE A 41 -4.92 -4.97 0.68
N THR A 42 -3.62 -4.75 0.87
CA THR A 42 -3.00 -4.71 2.20
C THR A 42 -3.28 -3.37 2.92
N PRO A 43 -3.18 -3.32 4.26
CA PRO A 43 -3.30 -2.07 5.01
C PRO A 43 -2.36 -0.96 4.53
N ARG A 44 -1.13 -1.32 4.11
CA ARG A 44 -0.16 -0.37 3.53
C ARG A 44 -0.68 0.26 2.23
N ILE A 45 -1.27 -0.52 1.34
CA ILE A 45 -1.83 0.00 0.08
C ILE A 45 -2.97 0.97 0.38
N ARG A 46 -3.85 0.66 1.34
CA ARG A 46 -4.93 1.58 1.76
C ARG A 46 -4.37 2.87 2.36
N TYR A 47 -3.35 2.78 3.19
CA TYR A 47 -2.68 3.95 3.76
C TYR A 47 -2.11 4.85 2.66
N ILE A 48 -1.33 4.28 1.73
CA ILE A 48 -0.71 5.04 0.64
C ILE A 48 -1.77 5.67 -0.28
N ALA A 49 -2.83 4.94 -0.65
CA ALA A 49 -3.87 5.45 -1.54
C ALA A 49 -4.65 6.64 -0.96
N ASN A 50 -4.80 6.68 0.36
CA ASN A 50 -5.47 7.75 1.11
C ASN A 50 -4.50 8.83 1.62
N TYR A 51 -3.20 8.72 1.32
CA TYR A 51 -2.21 9.66 1.80
C TYR A 51 -2.43 11.04 1.17
N LYS A 52 -2.86 12.00 1.99
CA LYS A 52 -3.01 13.40 1.58
C LYS A 52 -1.67 14.11 1.80
N HIS A 53 -1.07 14.61 0.74
CA HIS A 53 -0.04 15.65 0.87
C HIS A 53 -0.73 16.90 1.43
N THR A 54 -0.70 17.06 2.75
CA THR A 54 -0.86 18.38 3.35
C THR A 54 0.25 19.26 2.77
N ARG A 55 -0.17 20.26 2.00
CA ARG A 55 0.69 21.30 1.41
C ARG A 55 1.40 22.09 2.48
#